data_AF-A0A8J2LY82-F1
#
_entry.id   AF-A0A8J2LY82-F1
#
_cell.length_a   1.000
_cell.length_b   1.000
_cell.length_c   1.000
_cell.angle_alpha   90.00
_cell.angle_beta   90.00
_cell.angle_gamma   90.00
#
_symmetry.space_group_name_H-M   'P 1'
#
loop_
_entity.id
_entity.type
_entity.pdbx_description
1 polymer ?
#
loop_
_entity_poly.entity_id
_entity_poly.type
_entity_poly.pdbx_seq_one_letter_code
_entity_poly.pdbx_strand_id
1 'polypeptide(L)'
;MVPVVYGGANYLKHAVEGSYININSFNSTKELADHLLMLDKNQREYLKHFDWTKWLQVDRISMLPRAWCTLCERLTVGSLPVGEAMRDLKRWWFQKHGSDSPACSPPNYRLLGREGP
;
A
#
# COMPACT_ATOMS: atom_id res chain seq x y z
N MET A 1 -6.09 -9.93 6.08
CA MET A 1 -4.73 -10.33 5.67
C MET A 1 -3.75 -9.26 6.11
N VAL A 2 -2.54 -9.63 6.54
CA VAL A 2 -1.46 -8.70 6.92
C VAL A 2 -0.39 -8.71 5.84
N PRO A 3 -0.03 -7.56 5.22
CA PRO A 3 1.03 -7.51 4.22
C PRO A 3 2.41 -7.82 4.81
N VAL A 4 3.17 -8.68 4.15
CA VAL A 4 4.61 -8.86 4.37
C VAL A 4 5.34 -8.15 3.24
N VAL A 5 6.11 -7.12 3.58
CA VAL A 5 6.68 -6.17 2.60
C VAL A 5 8.19 -6.24 2.55
N TYR A 6 8.74 -6.09 1.35
CA TYR A 6 10.17 -6.07 1.09
C TYR A 6 10.50 -4.91 0.13
N GLY A 7 11.52 -4.13 0.47
CA GLY A 7 11.98 -3.01 -0.34
C GLY A 7 12.61 -1.89 0.48
N GLY A 8 13.13 -0.87 -0.20
CA GLY A 8 13.80 0.28 0.42
C GLY A 8 12.89 1.48 0.71
N ALA A 9 11.57 1.34 0.59
CA ALA A 9 10.64 2.43 0.80
C ALA A 9 10.49 2.77 2.29
N ASN A 10 10.27 4.05 2.61
CA ASN A 10 9.84 4.45 3.94
C ASN A 10 8.33 4.25 4.08
N TYR A 11 7.91 3.05 4.49
CA TYR A 11 6.50 2.66 4.58
C TYR A 11 5.69 3.51 5.56
N LEU A 12 6.31 4.14 6.57
CA LEU A 12 5.61 5.04 7.50
C LEU A 12 5.02 6.27 6.81
N LYS A 13 5.48 6.62 5.60
CA LYS A 13 4.90 7.70 4.78
C LYS A 13 3.59 7.30 4.09
N HIS A 14 3.32 6.00 3.97
CA HIS A 14 2.23 5.48 3.12
C HIS A 14 1.32 4.49 3.83
N ALA A 15 1.73 3.96 4.98
CA ALA A 15 1.01 2.96 5.75
C ALA A 15 1.08 3.28 7.24
N VAL A 16 0.07 2.82 7.98
CA VAL A 16 0.03 2.98 9.45
C VAL A 16 1.00 1.97 10.07
N GLU A 17 1.74 2.42 11.08
CA GLU A 17 2.60 1.53 11.87
C GLU A 17 1.82 0.32 12.41
N GLY A 18 2.44 -0.86 12.37
CA GLY A 18 1.80 -2.11 12.79
C GLY A 18 0.82 -2.72 11.77
N SER A 19 0.42 -2.00 10.72
CA SER A 19 -0.46 -2.54 9.67
C SER A 19 0.22 -3.51 8.69
N TYR A 20 1.55 -3.63 8.74
CA TYR A 20 2.37 -4.46 7.86
C TYR A 20 3.55 -5.06 8.63
N ILE A 21 4.17 -6.09 8.06
CA ILE A 21 5.40 -6.71 8.54
C ILE A 21 6.50 -6.39 7.53
N ASN A 22 7.52 -5.63 7.94
CA ASN A 22 8.66 -5.32 7.08
C ASN A 22 9.75 -6.37 7.26
N ILE A 23 10.15 -7.04 6.18
CA ILE A 23 11.21 -8.06 6.21
C ILE A 23 12.54 -7.46 6.71
N ASN A 24 12.81 -6.19 6.41
CA ASN A 24 14.04 -5.51 6.84
C ASN A 24 14.10 -5.23 8.36
N SER A 25 13.02 -5.52 9.10
CA SER A 25 13.00 -5.41 10.57
C SER A 25 13.54 -6.66 11.28
N PHE A 26 13.90 -7.71 10.54
CA PHE A 26 14.42 -8.97 11.07
C PHE A 26 15.88 -9.16 10.68
N ASN A 27 16.68 -9.77 11.56
CA ASN A 27 18.10 -10.00 11.29
C ASN A 27 18.34 -11.19 10.35
N SER A 28 17.34 -12.06 10.17
CA SER A 28 17.42 -13.20 9.26
C SER A 28 16.05 -13.65 8.76
N THR A 29 16.03 -14.37 7.63
CA THR A 29 14.81 -15.00 7.10
C THR A 29 14.24 -16.06 8.05
N LYS A 30 15.08 -16.70 8.87
CA LYS A 30 14.64 -17.66 9.89
C LYS A 30 13.82 -16.95 10.97
N GLU A 31 14.30 -15.81 11.47
CA GLU A 31 13.61 -15.00 12.47
C GLU A 31 12.23 -14.51 11.95
N LEU A 32 12.18 -14.08 10.69
CA LEU A 32 10.91 -13.77 10.01
C LEU A 32 9.98 -14.99 9.99
N ALA A 33 10.47 -16.16 9.57
CA ALA A 33 9.66 -17.38 9.48
C ALA A 33 9.12 -17.79 10.86
N ASP A 34 9.95 -17.75 11.90
CA ASP A 34 9.57 -18.06 13.27
C ASP A 34 8.51 -17.07 13.78
N HIS A 35 8.65 -15.78 13.47
CA HIS A 35 7.64 -14.77 13.78
C HIS A 35 6.30 -15.02 13.07
N LEU A 36 6.31 -15.34 11.77
CA LEU A 36 5.10 -15.66 11.01
C LEU A 36 4.40 -16.91 11.55
N LEU A 37 5.16 -17.95 11.92
CA LEU A 37 4.62 -19.16 12.56
C LEU A 37 4.03 -18.87 13.94
N MET A 38 4.61 -17.93 14.70
CA MET A 38 4.05 -17.49 15.97
C MET A 38 2.71 -16.77 15.76
N LEU A 39 2.62 -15.88 14.79
CA LEU A 39 1.37 -15.18 14.46
C LEU A 39 0.26 -16.14 14.01
N ASP A 40 0.60 -17.15 13.20
CA ASP A 40 -0.34 -18.19 12.76
C ASP A 40 -0.96 -18.95 13.94
N LYS A 41 -0.14 -19.26 14.94
CA LYS A 41 -0.59 -19.99 16.15
C LYS A 41 -1.25 -19.08 17.20
N ASN A 42 -1.08 -17.77 17.11
CA ASN A 42 -1.57 -16.81 18.10
C ASN A 42 -2.47 -15.75 17.46
N GLN A 43 -3.75 -16.08 17.39
CA GLN A 43 -4.78 -15.19 16.83
C GLN A 43 -4.80 -13.81 17.49
N ARG A 44 -4.51 -13.71 18.79
CA ARG A 44 -4.50 -12.41 19.50
C ARG A 44 -3.40 -11.50 18.97
N GLU A 45 -2.19 -12.02 18.79
CA GLU A 45 -1.07 -11.24 18.24
C GLU A 45 -1.30 -10.89 16.77
N TYR A 46 -1.82 -11.85 15.99
CA TYR A 46 -2.21 -11.58 14.60
C TYR A 46 -3.24 -10.45 14.48
N LEU A 47 -4.25 -10.42 15.36
CA LEU A 47 -5.29 -9.40 15.31
C LEU A 47 -4.82 -7.99 15.67
N LYS A 48 -3.71 -7.82 16.41
CA LYS A 48 -3.13 -6.49 16.69
C LYS A 48 -2.73 -5.74 15.42
N HIS A 49 -2.36 -6.46 14.36
CA HIS A 49 -2.07 -5.86 13.05
C HIS A 49 -3.28 -5.20 12.37
N PHE A 50 -4.48 -5.31 12.94
CA PHE A 50 -5.69 -4.65 12.47
C PHE A 50 -6.15 -3.52 13.40
N ASP A 51 -5.46 -3.23 14.51
CA ASP A 51 -5.88 -2.18 15.45
C ASP A 51 -5.94 -0.80 14.81
N TRP A 52 -5.10 -0.54 13.80
CA TRP A 52 -5.12 0.69 13.02
C TRP A 52 -6.48 0.97 12.35
N THR A 53 -7.28 -0.06 12.04
CA THR A 53 -8.58 0.12 11.39
C THR A 53 -9.61 0.76 12.31
N LYS A 54 -9.40 0.69 13.63
CA LYS A 54 -10.30 1.31 14.63
C LYS A 54 -10.28 2.84 14.54
N TRP A 55 -9.17 3.40 14.06
CA TRP A 55 -8.88 4.83 14.09
C TRP A 55 -8.83 5.46 12.70
N LEU A 56 -8.95 4.64 11.65
CA LEU A 56 -8.87 5.11 10.27
C LEU A 56 -10.27 5.35 9.70
N GLN A 57 -10.61 6.62 9.46
CA GLN A 57 -11.71 6.94 8.56
C GLN A 57 -11.18 7.11 7.14
N VAL A 58 -11.63 6.23 6.24
CA VAL A 58 -11.42 6.36 4.81
C VAL A 58 -12.67 6.98 4.22
N ASP A 59 -12.54 8.15 3.60
CA ASP A 59 -13.63 8.75 2.83
C ASP A 59 -13.81 7.98 1.51
N ARG A 60 -14.47 6.81 1.59
CA ARG A 60 -14.64 5.89 0.46
C ARG A 60 -15.65 6.42 -0.57
N ILE A 61 -16.53 7.33 -0.16
CA ILE A 61 -17.70 7.75 -0.94
C ILE A 61 -17.30 8.78 -2.02
N SER A 62 -16.29 9.60 -1.78
CA SER A 62 -15.90 10.67 -2.70
C SER A 62 -14.98 10.24 -3.85
N MET A 63 -14.33 9.06 -3.77
CA MET A 63 -13.30 8.63 -4.74
C MET A 63 -13.75 7.60 -5.80
N LEU A 64 -14.61 6.64 -5.45
CA LEU A 64 -14.87 5.47 -6.29
C LEU A 64 -15.52 5.79 -7.65
N PRO A 65 -16.58 6.62 -7.75
CA PRO A 65 -17.24 6.86 -9.04
C PRO A 65 -16.35 7.62 -10.04
N ARG A 66 -15.55 8.58 -9.57
CA ARG A 66 -14.75 9.44 -10.47
C ARG A 66 -13.50 8.74 -11.00
N ALA A 67 -12.83 7.94 -10.16
CA ALA A 67 -11.62 7.23 -10.58
C ALA A 67 -11.92 6.20 -11.67
N TRP A 68 -13.01 5.43 -11.53
CA TRP A 68 -13.40 4.43 -12.53
C TRP A 68 -13.84 5.06 -13.84
N CYS A 69 -14.67 6.11 -13.82
CA CYS A 69 -15.05 6.80 -15.06
C CYS A 69 -13.84 7.40 -15.79
N THR A 70 -12.91 8.02 -15.06
CA THR A 70 -11.66 8.58 -15.64
C THR A 70 -10.79 7.48 -16.27
N LEU A 71 -10.71 6.31 -15.62
CA LEU A 71 -10.00 5.16 -16.17
C LEU A 71 -10.68 4.63 -17.43
N CYS A 72 -12.01 4.46 -17.39
CA CYS A 72 -12.80 3.99 -18.52
C CYS A 72 -12.63 4.92 -19.73
N GLU A 73 -12.70 6.24 -19.54
CA GLU A 73 -12.48 7.22 -20.62
C GLU A 73 -11.08 7.08 -21.24
N ARG A 74 -10.03 6.93 -20.42
CA ARG A 74 -8.66 6.74 -20.92
C ARG A 74 -8.48 5.44 -21.69
N LEU A 75 -9.16 4.38 -21.26
CA LEU A 75 -9.15 3.07 -21.93
C LEU A 75 -9.92 3.12 -23.26
N THR A 76 -11.04 3.81 -23.33
CA THR A 76 -11.90 3.85 -24.53
C THR A 76 -11.42 4.85 -25.58
N VAL A 77 -10.82 5.97 -25.16
CA VAL A 77 -10.28 7.01 -26.06
C VAL A 77 -8.89 6.60 -26.62
N GLY A 78 -8.31 5.48 -26.15
CA GLY A 78 -7.04 4.96 -26.66
C GLY A 78 -5.81 5.83 -26.32
N SER A 79 -5.91 6.66 -25.28
CA SER A 79 -4.85 7.59 -24.86
C SER A 79 -3.74 6.94 -24.02
N LEU A 80 -3.89 5.66 -23.69
CA LEU A 80 -2.85 4.89 -23.02
C LEU A 80 -1.85 4.37 -24.06
N PRO A 81 -0.54 4.63 -23.90
CA PRO A 81 0.49 4.08 -24.78
C PRO A 81 0.64 2.58 -24.55
N VAL A 82 -0.30 1.80 -25.10
CA VAL A 82 -0.26 0.33 -25.06
C VAL A 82 0.72 -0.12 -26.15
N GLY A 83 1.97 -0.36 -25.75
CA GLY A 83 3.00 -0.93 -26.62
C GLY A 83 4.42 -0.47 -26.31
N GLU A 84 4.61 0.77 -25.85
CA GLU A 84 5.93 1.30 -25.47
C GLU A 84 6.37 0.81 -24.07
N ALA A 85 5.40 0.68 -23.16
CA ALA A 85 5.57 0.24 -21.78
C ALA A 85 6.20 -1.17 -21.65
N MET A 86 5.97 -2.04 -22.64
CA MET A 86 6.48 -3.42 -22.64
C MET A 86 7.86 -3.58 -23.28
N ARG A 87 8.40 -2.55 -23.94
CA ARG A 87 9.73 -2.63 -24.58
C ARG A 87 10.87 -2.38 -23.61
N ASP A 88 10.66 -1.50 -22.64
CA ASP A 88 11.62 -1.19 -21.59
C ASP A 88 10.86 -1.00 -20.28
N LEU A 89 10.73 -2.11 -19.56
CA LEU A 89 10.02 -2.16 -18.28
C LEU A 89 10.64 -1.22 -17.24
N LYS A 90 11.97 -1.04 -17.27
CA LYS A 90 12.70 -0.18 -16.34
C LYS A 90 12.40 1.29 -16.63
N ARG A 91 12.43 1.72 -17.89
CA ARG A 91 12.02 3.08 -18.30
C ARG A 91 10.54 3.33 -17.99
N TRP A 92 9.67 2.37 -18.28
CA TRP A 92 8.24 2.50 -17.99
C TRP A 92 7.96 2.69 -16.49
N TRP A 93 8.58 1.86 -15.65
CA TRP A 93 8.37 1.86 -14.20
C TRP A 93 9.00 3.08 -13.49
N PHE A 94 10.23 3.44 -13.86
CA PHE A 94 11.00 4.45 -13.11
C PHE A 94 10.99 5.86 -13.71
N GLN A 95 10.63 6.05 -15.00
CA GLN A 95 10.66 7.39 -15.63
C GLN A 95 9.28 7.97 -16.01
N LYS A 96 8.26 7.14 -16.27
CA LYS A 96 6.96 7.63 -16.79
C LYS A 96 5.84 7.71 -15.74
N HIS A 97 6.03 7.10 -14.59
CA HIS A 97 5.05 7.05 -13.49
C HIS A 97 5.65 7.33 -12.11
N GLY A 98 6.87 7.88 -12.06
CA GLY A 98 7.52 8.29 -10.82
C GLY A 98 6.74 9.42 -10.17
N SER A 99 6.10 9.12 -9.04
CA SER A 99 5.66 10.01 -7.95
C SER A 99 4.77 11.23 -8.23
N ASP A 100 4.67 11.73 -9.46
CA ASP A 100 3.97 12.99 -9.80
C ASP A 100 2.72 12.77 -10.66
N SER A 101 2.28 11.51 -10.83
CA SER A 101 1.01 11.24 -11.50
C SER A 101 -0.16 11.49 -10.54
N PRO A 102 -1.03 12.49 -10.77
CA PRO A 102 -2.18 12.77 -9.90
C PRO A 102 -3.22 11.63 -9.87
N ALA A 103 -3.04 10.60 -10.71
CA ALA A 103 -3.86 9.40 -10.75
C ALA A 103 -3.58 8.43 -9.59
N CYS A 104 -2.46 8.57 -8.87
CA CYS A 104 -2.08 7.68 -7.77
C CYS A 104 -1.83 8.44 -6.47
N SER A 105 -2.60 9.50 -6.22
CA SER A 105 -2.65 10.09 -4.89
C SER A 105 -3.35 9.11 -3.95
N PRO A 106 -2.72 8.68 -2.84
CA PRO A 106 -3.41 7.88 -1.85
C PRO A 106 -4.64 8.64 -1.33
N PRO A 107 -5.73 7.92 -0.96
CA PRO A 107 -6.88 8.56 -0.34
C PRO A 107 -6.44 9.40 0.86
N ASN A 108 -7.07 10.55 1.07
CA ASN A 108 -6.90 11.34 2.28
C ASN A 108 -7.30 10.46 3.47
N TYR A 109 -6.32 9.96 4.20
CA TYR A 109 -6.51 9.23 5.43
C TYR A 109 -6.56 10.23 6.58
N ARG A 110 -7.61 10.15 7.40
CA ARG A 110 -7.66 10.86 8.69
C ARG A 110 -7.51 9.82 9.79
N LEU A 111 -6.41 9.92 10.54
CA LEU A 111 -6.25 9.21 11.80
C LEU A 111 -7.06 9.95 12.87
N LEU A 112 -8.07 9.30 13.42
CA LEU A 112 -8.85 9.83 14.53
C LEU A 112 -8.16 9.47 15.85
N GLY A 113 -7.76 10.48 16.63
CA GLY A 113 -7.47 10.32 18.05
C GLY A 113 -6.17 9.59 18.43
N ARG A 114 -5.03 9.86 17.79
CA ARG A 114 -3.72 9.50 18.38
C ARG A 114 -3.23 10.70 19.20
N GLU A 115 -3.65 10.78 20.47
CA GLU A 115 -2.79 11.42 21.48
C GLU A 115 -1.56 10.52 21.57
N GLY A 116 -0.41 11.03 21.12
CA GLY A 116 0.87 10.36 21.31
C GLY A 116 1.26 10.36 22.80
N PRO A 117 2.24 9.55 23.20
CA PRO A 117 2.96 9.83 24.45
C PRO A 117 3.65 11.20 24.40
#